data_AF-A0ABC8BDS9-F1
#
_entry.id   AF-A0ABC8BDS9-F1
#
_cell.length_a   1.000
_cell.length_b   1.000
_cell.length_c   1.000
_cell.angle_alpha   90.00
_cell.angle_beta   90.00
_cell.angle_gamma   90.00
#
_symmetry.space_group_name_H-M   'P 1'
#
loop_
_entity.id
_entity.type
_entity.pdbx_description
1 polymer ?
#
loop_
_entity_poly.entity_id
_entity_poly.type
_entity_poly.pdbx_seq_one_letter_code
_entity_poly.pdbx_strand_id
1 'polypeptide(L)'
;MIVKPIDVSLPSQSAAAHFSVSERGGYRIALLFVWSKSKSEADRQGKIWGGDMAGDKGIPISVHLRVLKDRAIFFDEIVMTEGVDSGQAFEYEGDYKSAQVRDIKHLALLPGEYTVEVLTLERVDAFSGIESYIEFSYYNPKI
;
A
#
# COMPACT_ATOMS: atom_id res chain seq x y z
N MET A 1 -7.56 10.87 -1.95
CA MET A 1 -6.88 9.55 -1.98
C MET A 1 -6.63 9.19 -3.44
N ILE A 2 -5.46 8.67 -3.76
CA ILE A 2 -5.11 8.14 -5.08
C ILE A 2 -4.84 6.66 -4.89
N VAL A 3 -5.45 5.82 -5.73
CA VAL A 3 -5.30 4.36 -5.68
C VAL A 3 -4.87 3.85 -7.04
N LYS A 4 -3.90 2.94 -7.07
CA LYS A 4 -3.35 2.35 -8.30
C LYS A 4 -3.26 0.84 -8.17
N PRO A 5 -3.74 0.05 -9.14
CA PRO A 5 -3.62 -1.41 -9.08
C PRO A 5 -2.15 -1.82 -9.16
N ILE A 6 -1.81 -2.92 -8.49
CA ILE A 6 -0.46 -3.51 -8.54
C ILE A 6 -0.56 -5.03 -8.35
N ASP A 7 0.29 -5.79 -9.05
CA ASP A 7 0.50 -7.21 -8.76
C ASP A 7 1.74 -7.36 -7.88
N VAL A 8 1.54 -7.58 -6.58
CA VAL A 8 2.65 -7.71 -5.63
C VAL A 8 3.35 -9.07 -5.68
N SER A 9 2.80 -10.04 -6.42
CA SER A 9 3.39 -11.37 -6.54
C SER A 9 4.56 -11.40 -7.52
N LEU A 10 4.64 -10.42 -8.41
CA LEU A 10 5.66 -10.31 -9.44
C LEU A 10 6.67 -9.20 -9.11
N PRO A 11 7.95 -9.39 -9.44
CA PRO A 11 8.95 -8.32 -9.33
C PRO A 11 8.74 -7.26 -10.42
N SER A 12 9.31 -6.09 -10.19
CA SER A 12 9.35 -4.96 -11.13
C SER A 12 7.96 -4.43 -11.53
N GLN A 13 6.94 -4.64 -10.70
CA GLN A 13 5.65 -3.97 -10.86
C GLN A 13 5.73 -2.63 -10.15
N SER A 14 5.21 -1.58 -10.80
CA SER A 14 5.25 -0.24 -10.24
C SER A 14 3.88 0.41 -10.19
N ALA A 15 3.68 1.22 -9.16
CA ALA A 15 2.56 2.12 -9.04
C ALA A 15 3.07 3.50 -8.66
N ALA A 16 2.66 4.50 -9.44
CA ALA A 16 3.10 5.88 -9.25
C ALA A 16 1.94 6.85 -9.15
N ALA A 17 2.14 7.91 -8.38
CA ALA A 17 1.22 9.02 -8.26
C ALA A 17 1.98 10.34 -8.29
N HIS A 18 1.33 11.35 -8.86
CA HIS A 18 1.79 12.73 -8.83
C HIS A 18 0.69 13.59 -8.22
N PHE A 19 1.04 14.43 -7.25
CA PHE A 19 0.09 15.30 -6.56
C PHE A 19 0.79 16.49 -5.93
N SER A 20 0.03 17.57 -5.75
CA SER A 20 0.47 18.75 -5.02
C SER A 20 0.04 18.69 -3.56
N VAL A 21 0.88 19.20 -2.69
CA VAL A 21 0.59 19.41 -1.27
C VAL A 21 0.50 20.92 -1.05
N SER A 22 -0.67 21.41 -0.66
CA SER A 22 -0.91 22.84 -0.42
C SER A 22 -0.56 23.27 0.99
N GLU A 23 -0.71 22.38 1.96
CA GLU A 23 -0.47 22.62 3.39
C GLU A 23 0.31 21.47 4.00
N ARG A 24 1.06 21.76 5.08
CA ARG A 24 1.80 20.71 5.80
C ARG A 24 0.82 19.66 6.33
N GLY A 25 1.12 18.38 6.08
CA GLY A 25 0.22 17.29 6.44
C GLY A 25 0.91 15.94 6.62
N GLY A 26 0.24 15.03 7.34
CA GLY A 26 0.61 13.62 7.34
C GLY A 26 0.06 12.93 6.11
N TYR A 27 0.86 12.05 5.51
CA TYR A 27 0.49 11.25 4.34
C TYR A 27 0.87 9.80 4.57
N ARG A 28 0.00 8.89 4.15
CA ARG A 28 0.18 7.45 4.23
C ARG A 28 0.35 6.89 2.82
N ILE A 29 1.34 6.03 2.69
CA ILE A 29 1.55 5.15 1.54
C ILE A 29 1.33 3.72 2.03
N ALA A 30 0.41 2.99 1.42
CA ALA A 30 0.01 1.67 1.89
C ALA A 30 -0.30 0.72 0.74
N LEU A 31 -0.17 -0.58 1.03
CA LEU A 31 -0.70 -1.68 0.24
C LEU A 31 -2.13 -1.99 0.71
N LEU A 32 -3.04 -2.15 -0.25
CA LEU A 32 -4.41 -2.58 -0.01
C LEU A 32 -4.59 -3.97 -0.61
N PHE A 33 -5.00 -4.94 0.20
CA PHE A 33 -5.33 -6.28 -0.27
C PHE A 33 -6.83 -6.51 -0.20
N VAL A 34 -7.47 -6.70 -1.36
CA VAL A 34 -8.92 -6.84 -1.45
C VAL A 34 -9.35 -8.23 -1.00
N TRP A 35 -10.35 -8.27 -0.13
CA TRP A 35 -10.97 -9.51 0.30
C TRP A 35 -11.65 -10.23 -0.87
N SER A 36 -11.38 -11.52 -0.99
CA SER A 36 -12.13 -12.38 -1.89
C SER A 36 -13.57 -12.51 -1.42
N LYS A 37 -14.50 -12.59 -2.38
CA LYS A 37 -15.90 -12.93 -2.12
C LYS A 37 -16.08 -14.40 -1.75
N SER A 38 -15.10 -15.26 -2.05
CA SER A 38 -15.10 -16.67 -1.64
C SER A 38 -14.57 -16.81 -0.22
N LYS A 39 -15.33 -17.46 0.65
CA LYS A 39 -14.93 -17.70 2.04
C LYS A 39 -13.60 -18.45 2.15
N SER A 40 -13.39 -19.50 1.35
CA SER A 40 -12.16 -20.28 1.41
C SER A 40 -10.93 -19.46 1.00
N GLU A 41 -11.09 -18.56 0.04
CA GLU A 41 -10.01 -17.65 -0.37
C GLU A 41 -9.80 -16.54 0.65
N ALA A 42 -10.85 -16.01 1.27
CA ALA A 42 -10.72 -15.05 2.36
C ALA A 42 -9.94 -15.66 3.55
N ASP A 43 -10.25 -16.89 3.94
CA ASP A 43 -9.52 -17.58 5.02
C ASP A 43 -8.03 -17.81 4.62
N ARG A 44 -7.74 -18.09 3.34
CA ARG A 44 -6.37 -18.19 2.82
C ARG A 44 -5.65 -16.84 2.87
N GLN A 45 -6.32 -15.78 2.43
CA GLN A 45 -5.81 -14.42 2.39
C GLN A 45 -5.42 -13.92 3.79
N GLY A 46 -6.26 -14.13 4.80
CA GLY A 46 -5.99 -13.70 6.17
C GLY A 46 -4.67 -14.23 6.73
N LYS A 47 -4.33 -15.49 6.41
CA LYS A 47 -3.06 -16.13 6.80
C LYS A 47 -1.86 -15.56 6.06
N ILE A 48 -2.01 -15.27 4.77
CA ILE A 48 -0.94 -14.69 3.94
C ILE A 48 -0.60 -13.28 4.42
N TRP A 49 -1.61 -12.50 4.82
CA TRP A 49 -1.42 -11.10 5.19
C TRP A 49 -0.99 -10.89 6.64
N GLY A 50 -1.17 -11.89 7.51
CA GLY A 50 -0.94 -11.75 8.96
C GLY A 50 -2.13 -11.08 9.66
N GLY A 51 -3.36 -11.34 9.21
CA GLY A 51 -4.58 -10.78 9.79
C GLY A 51 -5.46 -11.80 10.54
N ASP A 52 -5.10 -13.09 10.51
CA ASP A 52 -5.93 -14.19 11.04
C ASP A 52 -5.69 -14.45 12.54
N MET A 53 -4.48 -14.21 13.05
CA MET A 53 -4.12 -14.42 14.46
C MET A 53 -3.34 -13.25 15.04
N ALA A 54 -3.58 -12.95 16.32
CA ALA A 54 -2.86 -11.90 17.03
C ALA A 54 -1.35 -12.19 17.05
N GLY A 55 -0.57 -11.28 16.46
CA GLY A 55 0.90 -11.38 16.39
C GLY A 55 1.44 -12.13 15.17
N ASP A 56 0.58 -12.66 14.29
CA ASP A 56 1.01 -13.13 12.98
C ASP A 56 1.35 -11.92 12.10
N LYS A 57 2.51 -11.98 11.43
CA LYS A 57 2.97 -10.92 10.53
C LYS A 57 2.79 -11.30 9.06
N GLY A 58 2.28 -12.49 8.78
CA GLY A 58 2.08 -12.99 7.43
C GLY A 58 3.38 -13.05 6.65
N ILE A 59 3.24 -13.07 5.32
CA ILE A 59 4.39 -13.11 4.41
C ILE A 59 4.84 -11.66 4.14
N PRO A 60 6.13 -11.35 4.39
CA PRO A 60 6.67 -10.02 4.15
C PRO A 60 6.74 -9.71 2.66
N ILE A 61 6.61 -8.44 2.31
CA ILE A 61 6.81 -7.92 0.94
C ILE A 61 7.85 -6.80 1.01
N SER A 62 8.89 -6.95 0.20
CA SER A 62 9.91 -5.92 -0.02
C SER A 62 9.49 -5.01 -1.19
N VAL A 63 9.46 -3.71 -0.92
CA VAL A 63 9.20 -2.69 -1.94
C VAL A 63 10.28 -1.63 -1.92
N HIS A 64 10.63 -1.11 -3.09
CA HIS A 64 11.40 0.12 -3.19
C HIS A 64 10.42 1.29 -3.24
N LEU A 65 10.55 2.23 -2.30
CA LEU A 65 9.73 3.43 -2.21
C LEU A 65 10.59 4.64 -2.54
N ARG A 66 10.20 5.35 -3.59
CA ARG A 66 10.83 6.59 -4.02
C ARG A 66 9.84 7.74 -3.98
N VAL A 67 10.24 8.82 -3.33
CA VAL A 67 9.48 10.07 -3.21
C VAL A 67 10.35 11.21 -3.65
N LEU A 68 9.88 11.96 -4.65
CA LEU A 68 10.47 13.21 -5.07
C LEU A 68 9.60 14.37 -4.59
N LYS A 69 10.23 15.44 -4.09
CA LYS A 69 9.61 16.74 -3.83
C LYS A 69 10.26 17.77 -4.73
N ASP A 70 9.48 18.46 -5.54
CA ASP A 70 9.98 19.49 -6.47
C ASP A 70 11.15 18.97 -7.33
N ARG A 71 11.04 17.70 -7.78
CA ARG A 71 12.06 16.94 -8.56
C ARG A 71 13.34 16.58 -7.80
N ALA A 72 13.48 16.93 -6.54
CA ALA A 72 14.57 16.49 -5.67
C ALA A 72 14.16 15.24 -4.88
N ILE A 73 15.12 14.36 -4.57
CA ILE A 73 14.86 13.17 -3.75
C ILE A 73 14.49 13.62 -2.33
N PHE A 74 13.30 13.21 -1.87
CA PHE A 74 12.81 13.39 -0.52
C PHE A 74 12.93 12.10 0.31
N PHE A 75 12.67 10.95 -0.31
CA PHE A 75 12.81 9.62 0.29
C PHE A 75 13.16 8.60 -0.81
N ASP A 76 14.08 7.68 -0.54
CA ASP A 76 14.52 6.68 -1.53
C ASP A 76 15.12 5.48 -0.80
N GLU A 77 14.29 4.51 -0.40
CA GLU A 77 14.71 3.35 0.39
C GLU A 77 13.94 2.08 0.01
N ILE A 78 14.55 0.92 0.30
CA ILE A 78 13.85 -0.36 0.33
C ILE A 78 13.15 -0.50 1.68
N VAL A 79 11.85 -0.76 1.65
CA VAL A 79 11.01 -0.96 2.82
C VAL A 79 10.54 -2.41 2.84
N MET A 80 10.80 -3.09 3.96
CA MET A 80 10.21 -4.40 4.25
C MET A 80 8.88 -4.19 4.95
N THR A 81 7.79 -4.70 4.38
CA THR A 81 6.44 -4.57 4.94
C THR A 81 5.92 -5.92 5.40
N GLU A 82 5.23 -5.94 6.54
CA GLU A 82 4.71 -7.14 7.16
C GLU A 82 3.43 -6.79 7.95
N GLY A 83 2.56 -7.77 8.18
CA GLY A 83 1.30 -7.60 8.91
C GLY A 83 0.26 -6.77 8.16
N VAL A 84 -0.87 -6.55 8.82
CA VAL A 84 -1.90 -5.60 8.38
C VAL A 84 -2.30 -4.73 9.56
N ASP A 85 -2.44 -3.42 9.32
CA ASP A 85 -2.60 -2.42 10.37
C ASP A 85 -4.07 -2.09 10.64
N SER A 86 -4.91 -2.20 9.61
CA SER A 86 -6.34 -1.88 9.68
C SER A 86 -7.11 -2.45 8.49
N GLY A 87 -8.44 -2.43 8.58
CA GLY A 87 -9.32 -2.67 7.44
C GLY A 87 -9.87 -1.35 6.92
N GLN A 88 -10.11 -1.28 5.61
CA GLN A 88 -10.81 -0.16 5.01
C GLN A 88 -11.66 -0.57 3.80
N ALA A 89 -12.49 0.35 3.35
CA ALA A 89 -13.21 0.19 2.10
C ALA A 89 -13.01 1.40 1.19
N PHE A 90 -12.99 1.16 -0.11
CA PHE A 90 -12.78 2.18 -1.12
C PHE A 90 -13.52 1.83 -2.42
N GLU A 91 -13.76 2.84 -3.24
CA GLU A 91 -14.31 2.67 -4.58
C GLU A 91 -13.18 2.78 -5.62
N TYR A 92 -13.17 1.90 -6.60
CA TYR A 92 -12.26 1.94 -7.74
C TYR A 92 -13.02 1.56 -9.00
N GLU A 93 -13.01 2.45 -10.00
CA GLU A 93 -13.71 2.26 -11.29
C GLU A 93 -15.21 1.93 -11.15
N GLY A 94 -15.87 2.46 -10.11
CA GLY A 94 -17.30 2.24 -9.83
C GLY A 94 -17.60 1.01 -8.96
N ASP A 95 -16.58 0.21 -8.62
CA ASP A 95 -16.72 -0.97 -7.78
C ASP A 95 -16.28 -0.70 -6.34
N TYR A 96 -17.15 -1.03 -5.38
CA TYR A 96 -16.83 -0.98 -3.96
C TYR A 96 -16.01 -2.19 -3.51
N LYS A 97 -14.89 -1.94 -2.84
CA LYS A 97 -13.91 -2.94 -2.41
C LYS A 97 -13.69 -2.83 -0.91
N SER A 98 -13.66 -3.98 -0.24
CA SER A 98 -13.22 -4.10 1.16
C SER A 98 -11.82 -4.69 1.17
N ALA A 99 -10.89 -4.06 1.89
CA ALA A 99 -9.49 -4.43 1.87
C ALA A 99 -8.85 -4.35 3.26
N GLN A 100 -7.80 -5.14 3.45
CA GLN A 100 -6.84 -4.94 4.52
C GLN A 100 -5.74 -3.98 4.08
N VAL A 101 -5.30 -3.16 5.02
CA VAL A 101 -4.26 -2.13 4.83
C VAL A 101 -2.97 -2.64 5.45
N ARG A 102 -1.89 -2.60 4.67
CA ARG A 102 -0.52 -2.80 5.13
C ARG A 102 0.27 -1.53 4.84
N ASP A 103 0.68 -0.83 5.89
CA ASP A 103 1.37 0.45 5.77
C ASP A 103 2.80 0.24 5.26
N ILE A 104 3.19 1.03 4.26
CA ILE A 104 4.57 1.08 3.78
C ILE A 104 5.31 2.20 4.53
N LYS A 105 4.74 3.42 4.51
CA LYS A 105 5.39 4.58 5.12
C LYS A 105 4.37 5.67 5.45
N HIS A 106 4.58 6.32 6.59
CA HIS A 106 3.95 7.60 6.92
C HIS A 106 4.98 8.72 6.78
N LEU A 107 4.60 9.80 6.12
CA LEU A 107 5.46 10.94 5.85
C LEU A 107 4.77 12.24 6.26
N ALA A 108 5.52 13.15 6.88
CA ALA A 108 5.09 14.52 7.07
C ALA A 108 5.55 15.36 5.86
N LEU A 109 4.61 15.69 4.97
CA LEU A 109 4.91 16.42 3.75
C LEU A 109 4.72 17.92 3.98
N LEU A 110 5.66 18.73 3.48
CA LEU A 110 5.54 20.18 3.37
C LEU A 110 4.93 20.57 2.02
N PRO A 111 4.43 21.80 1.85
CA PRO A 111 3.92 22.25 0.57
C PRO A 111 4.94 22.07 -0.58
N GLY A 112 4.43 21.64 -1.75
CA GLY A 112 5.24 21.36 -2.94
C GLY A 112 4.63 20.29 -3.84
N GLU A 113 5.31 20.01 -4.94
CA GLU A 113 4.91 19.00 -5.91
C GLU A 113 5.58 17.67 -5.60
N TYR A 114 4.80 16.59 -5.51
CA TYR A 114 5.31 15.27 -5.18
C TYR A 114 5.10 14.27 -6.30
N THR A 115 6.11 13.42 -6.49
CA THR A 115 6.00 12.19 -7.27
C THR A 115 6.38 11.04 -6.36
N VAL A 116 5.48 10.08 -6.18
CA VAL A 116 5.71 8.87 -5.39
C VAL A 116 5.66 7.67 -6.31
N GLU A 117 6.62 6.78 -6.18
CA GLU A 117 6.70 5.51 -6.89
C GLU A 117 6.97 4.38 -5.89
N VAL A 118 6.18 3.31 -6.02
CA VAL A 118 6.40 2.05 -5.31
C VAL A 118 6.71 0.99 -6.35
N LEU A 119 7.81 0.25 -6.15
CA LEU A 119 8.28 -0.81 -7.01
C LEU A 119 8.40 -2.12 -6.22
N THR A 120 7.81 -3.20 -6.70
CA THR A 120 8.01 -4.54 -6.11
C THR A 120 9.37 -5.10 -6.51
N LEU A 121 10.06 -5.74 -5.57
CA LEU A 121 11.44 -6.19 -5.78
C LEU A 121 11.56 -7.69 -6.01
N GLU A 122 10.78 -8.47 -5.27
CA GLU A 122 10.89 -9.92 -5.22
C GLU A 122 9.62 -10.59 -5.73
N ARG A 123 9.77 -11.82 -6.22
CA ARG A 123 8.63 -12.68 -6.52
C ARG A 123 8.08 -13.24 -5.21
N VAL A 124 6.77 -13.09 -4.99
CA VAL A 124 6.07 -13.58 -3.80
C VAL A 124 4.82 -14.36 -4.22
N ASP A 125 5.02 -15.61 -4.66
CA ASP A 125 3.97 -16.43 -5.30
C ASP A 125 2.73 -16.64 -4.42
N ALA A 126 2.85 -16.54 -3.09
CA ALA A 126 1.71 -16.64 -2.17
C ALA A 126 0.64 -15.57 -2.43
N PHE A 127 1.04 -14.39 -2.92
CA PHE A 127 0.14 -13.30 -3.28
C PHE A 127 -0.43 -13.43 -4.69
N SER A 128 -0.10 -14.48 -5.44
CA SER A 128 -0.63 -14.67 -6.79
C SER A 128 -2.16 -14.72 -6.79
N GLY A 129 -2.76 -13.93 -7.68
CA GLY A 129 -4.21 -13.79 -7.81
C GLY A 129 -4.87 -12.95 -6.70
N ILE A 130 -4.11 -12.37 -5.77
CA ILE A 130 -4.65 -11.42 -4.79
C ILE A 130 -4.75 -10.04 -5.44
N GLU A 131 -5.98 -9.57 -5.58
CA GLU A 131 -6.26 -8.22 -6.06
C GLU A 131 -5.70 -7.19 -5.06
N SER A 132 -4.75 -6.38 -5.54
CA SER A 132 -3.95 -5.50 -4.69
C SER A 132 -3.81 -4.10 -5.30
N TYR A 133 -3.66 -3.11 -4.43
CA TYR A 133 -3.48 -1.71 -4.82
C TYR A 133 -2.44 -1.01 -3.97
N ILE A 134 -1.82 0.04 -4.51
CA ILE A 134 -1.12 1.05 -3.74
C ILE A 134 -2.04 2.24 -3.51
N GLU A 135 -2.13 2.65 -2.25
CA GLU A 135 -2.81 3.85 -1.80
C GLU A 135 -1.80 4.96 -1.49
N PHE A 136 -2.10 6.16 -1.97
CA PHE A 136 -1.50 7.42 -1.54
C PHE A 136 -2.61 8.30 -0.94
N SER A 137 -2.58 8.51 0.36
CA SER A 137 -3.66 9.20 1.07
C SER A 137 -3.14 10.23 2.08
N TYR A 138 -3.95 11.27 2.31
CA TYR A 138 -3.75 12.15 3.45
C TYR A 138 -4.10 11.38 4.72
N TYR A 139 -3.21 11.42 5.71
CA TYR A 139 -3.34 10.73 6.98
C TYR A 139 -3.16 11.72 8.12
N ASN A 140 -4.27 12.02 8.79
CA ASN A 140 -4.26 12.75 10.04
C ASN A 140 -4.64 11.75 11.14
N PRO A 141 -3.68 11.19 11.90
CA PRO A 141 -4.04 10.41 13.07
C PRO A 141 -4.79 11.38 13.99
N LYS A 142 -6.08 11.14 14.20
CA LYS A 142 -6.84 11.92 15.18
C LYS A 142 -6.09 11.83 16.51
N ILE A 143 -5.74 13.00 17.05
CA ILE A 143 -5.24 13.22 18.41
C ILE A 143 -6.17 12.53 19.40
#